data_AF-A0A522YXL9-F1
#
_entry.id   AF-A0A522YXL9-F1
#
_cell.length_a   1.000
_cell.length_b   1.000
_cell.length_c   1.000
_cell.angle_alpha   90.00
_cell.angle_beta   90.00
_cell.angle_gamma   90.00
#
_symmetry.space_group_name_H-M   'P 1'
#
loop_
_entity.id
_entity.type
_entity.pdbx_description
1 polymer ?
#
loop_
_entity_poly.entity_id
_entity_poly.type
_entity_poly.pdbx_seq_one_letter_code
_entity_poly.pdbx_strand_id
1 'polypeptide(L)'
;HAVRPDGSVYNKFNFLELFKAENLGLFALLAIWGFFNSSAAYGTDQDMVQRLLACSDERKARWSLALSGVASLFIGALFLFIGVSLYAYVQTHPDLIAGMTDNDHIFPRFILTQMPPGLRGLLLAAVASAAMGSSDSALASLTTAFTVDFYRPYFAKDDSEASIVKASKIFFVVFGVLFVVFALLMRSLDNLLWLAFRMVAFTYGPLLGTVLVATLTDWKVSGRKVLALMLSCTALTLTLGVTAWWQTTHGAEPGLWTELHKTYWRLYVIFGALAVPLGCWLLRERGETPAPAAA
;
A
#
# COMPACT_ATOMS: atom_id res chain seq x y z
N HIS A 1 13.54 -27.34 2.92
CA HIS A 1 14.44 -26.62 3.86
C HIS A 1 15.17 -25.52 3.13
N ALA A 2 15.40 -24.35 3.75
CA ALA A 2 16.27 -23.32 3.20
C ALA A 2 17.59 -23.38 3.94
N VAL A 3 18.70 -23.56 3.22
CA VAL A 3 20.05 -23.65 3.82
C VAL A 3 20.66 -22.26 3.78
N ARG A 4 21.12 -21.75 4.93
CA ARG A 4 21.88 -20.50 4.98
C ARG A 4 23.23 -20.67 4.26
N PRO A 5 23.90 -19.59 3.86
CA PRO A 5 25.29 -19.66 3.35
C PRO A 5 26.28 -20.31 4.34
N ASP A 6 25.92 -20.37 5.62
CA ASP A 6 26.68 -21.02 6.70
C ASP A 6 26.41 -22.54 6.86
N GLY A 7 25.54 -23.13 6.01
CA GLY A 7 25.21 -24.55 6.06
C GLY A 7 24.13 -24.95 7.07
N SER A 8 23.60 -24.01 7.86
CA SER A 8 22.50 -24.31 8.80
C SER A 8 21.16 -24.46 8.08
N VAL A 9 20.45 -25.55 8.41
CA VAL A 9 19.16 -25.95 7.83
C VAL A 9 18.04 -25.20 8.55
N TYR A 10 17.46 -24.19 7.92
CA TYR A 10 16.29 -23.51 8.46
C TYR A 10 15.03 -24.36 8.23
N ASN A 11 14.27 -24.56 9.30
CA ASN A 11 12.89 -25.04 9.20
C ASN A 11 12.02 -23.84 8.80
N LYS A 12 11.87 -23.64 7.49
CA LYS A 12 11.16 -22.52 6.84
C LYS A 12 9.71 -22.29 7.36
N PHE A 13 9.16 -23.20 8.16
CA PHE A 13 7.78 -23.20 8.66
C PHE A 13 7.64 -23.17 10.19
N ASN A 14 8.72 -22.97 10.95
CA ASN A 14 8.59 -22.84 12.40
C ASN A 14 8.19 -21.40 12.77
N PHE A 15 6.89 -21.09 12.71
CA PHE A 15 6.33 -19.77 13.05
C PHE A 15 6.69 -19.30 14.46
N LEU A 16 6.99 -20.24 15.38
CA LEU A 16 7.41 -19.92 16.74
C LEU A 16 8.83 -19.32 16.78
N GLU A 17 9.64 -19.47 15.72
CA GLU A 17 10.93 -18.79 15.62
C GLU A 17 10.80 -17.29 15.44
N LEU A 18 9.67 -16.81 14.93
CA LEU A 18 9.38 -15.38 14.81
C LEU A 18 9.30 -14.69 16.20
N PHE A 19 8.94 -15.46 17.24
CA PHE A 19 8.82 -15.00 18.62
C PHE A 19 10.07 -15.26 19.46
N LYS A 20 11.13 -15.85 18.90
CA LYS A 20 12.43 -15.96 19.58
C LYS A 20 13.02 -14.58 19.82
N ALA A 21 13.75 -14.42 20.92
CA ALA A 21 14.35 -13.14 21.31
C ALA A 21 15.23 -12.50 20.21
N GLU A 22 15.88 -13.33 19.39
CA GLU A 22 16.70 -12.90 18.24
C GLU A 22 15.89 -12.28 17.09
N ASN A 23 14.61 -12.66 16.93
CA ASN A 23 13.73 -12.19 15.86
C ASN A 23 12.67 -11.18 16.34
N LEU A 24 12.58 -10.94 17.65
CA LEU A 24 11.59 -10.06 18.27
C LEU A 24 11.66 -8.63 17.71
N GLY A 25 12.87 -8.13 17.43
CA GLY A 25 13.07 -6.80 16.82
C GLY A 25 12.48 -6.70 15.40
N LEU A 26 12.66 -7.74 14.58
CA LEU A 26 12.10 -7.79 13.23
C LEU A 26 10.57 -7.93 13.28
N PHE A 27 10.05 -8.75 14.19
CA PHE A 27 8.61 -8.91 14.40
C PHE A 27 7.96 -7.59 14.84
N ALA A 28 8.53 -6.89 15.83
CA ALA A 28 8.03 -5.61 16.28
C ALA A 28 8.04 -4.57 15.15
N LEU A 29 9.13 -4.50 14.38
CA LEU A 29 9.23 -3.62 13.21
C LEU A 29 8.13 -3.90 12.18
N LEU A 30 7.89 -5.17 11.86
CA LEU A 30 6.85 -5.59 10.92
C LEU A 30 5.45 -5.31 11.43
N ALA A 31 5.20 -5.51 12.73
CA ALA A 31 3.92 -5.23 13.35
C ALA A 31 3.61 -3.72 13.35
N ILE A 32 4.59 -2.89 13.71
CA ILE A 32 4.45 -1.42 13.67
C ILE A 32 4.25 -0.96 12.23
N TRP A 33 5.06 -1.44 11.28
CA TRP A 33 4.87 -1.12 9.87
C TRP A 33 3.47 -1.52 9.38
N GLY A 34 3.03 -2.74 9.68
CA GLY A 34 1.71 -3.23 9.31
C GLY A 34 0.57 -2.40 9.90
N PHE A 35 0.71 -1.95 11.15
CA PHE A 35 -0.25 -1.06 11.79
C PHE A 35 -0.36 0.28 11.07
N PHE A 36 0.75 0.98 10.82
CA PHE A 36 0.74 2.26 10.13
C PHE A 36 0.29 2.14 8.67
N ASN A 37 0.76 1.12 7.96
CA ASN A 37 0.39 0.87 6.57
C ASN A 37 -1.11 0.55 6.43
N SER A 38 -1.66 -0.28 7.33
CA SER A 38 -3.09 -0.58 7.33
C SER A 38 -3.90 0.65 7.71
N SER A 39 -3.48 1.41 8.73
CA SER A 39 -4.17 2.64 9.12
C SER A 39 -4.22 3.66 7.99
N ALA A 40 -3.14 3.79 7.22
CA ALA A 40 -3.12 4.63 6.02
C ALA A 40 -4.06 4.10 4.93
N ALA A 41 -3.99 2.79 4.60
CA ALA A 41 -4.85 2.20 3.58
C ALA A 41 -6.35 2.38 3.92
N TYR A 42 -6.76 2.03 5.14
CA TYR A 42 -8.17 2.13 5.53
C TYR A 42 -8.63 3.56 5.84
N GLY A 43 -7.72 4.46 6.26
CA GLY A 43 -8.06 5.80 6.72
C GLY A 43 -7.84 6.92 5.70
N THR A 44 -7.08 6.66 4.62
CA THR A 44 -6.69 7.70 3.65
C THR A 44 -7.03 7.35 2.20
N ASP A 45 -7.29 6.07 1.89
CA ASP A 45 -7.65 5.69 0.52
C ASP A 45 -9.07 6.13 0.16
N GLN A 46 -9.19 6.73 -1.02
CA GLN A 46 -10.47 7.19 -1.55
C GLN A 46 -11.47 6.03 -1.77
N ASP A 47 -11.01 4.84 -2.18
CA ASP A 47 -11.86 3.65 -2.32
C ASP A 47 -12.55 3.31 -1.00
N MET A 48 -11.80 3.31 0.10
CA MET A 48 -12.34 2.95 1.41
C MET A 48 -13.30 4.04 1.91
N VAL A 49 -12.93 5.32 1.79
CA VAL A 49 -13.81 6.43 2.18
C VAL A 49 -15.15 6.38 1.44
N GLN A 50 -15.12 6.13 0.13
CA GLN A 50 -16.34 6.00 -0.67
C GLN A 50 -17.24 4.85 -0.21
N ARG A 51 -16.66 3.68 0.09
CA ARG A 51 -17.40 2.52 0.62
C ARG A 51 -18.04 2.81 1.97
N LEU A 52 -17.38 3.58 2.82
CA LEU A 52 -17.91 3.96 4.13
C LEU A 52 -19.04 4.98 4.01
N LEU A 53 -18.92 5.96 3.10
CA LEU A 53 -19.97 6.97 2.86
C LEU A 53 -21.22 6.37 2.21
N ALA A 54 -21.11 5.22 1.53
CA ALA A 54 -22.26 4.49 0.99
C ALA A 54 -23.04 3.67 2.04
N CYS A 55 -22.51 3.54 3.27
CA CYS A 55 -23.21 2.84 4.35
C CYS A 55 -24.37 3.68 4.89
N SER A 56 -25.48 3.03 5.25
CA SER A 56 -26.68 3.72 5.76
C SER A 56 -26.48 4.41 7.11
N ASP A 57 -25.50 3.97 7.89
CA ASP A 57 -25.27 4.38 9.27
C ASP A 57 -23.84 4.07 9.71
N GLU A 58 -23.34 4.85 10.67
CA GLU A 58 -21.98 4.74 11.20
C GLU A 58 -21.70 3.35 11.79
N ARG A 59 -22.70 2.74 12.44
CA ARG A 59 -22.55 1.40 13.03
C ARG A 59 -22.26 0.36 11.95
N LYS A 60 -22.98 0.38 10.82
CA LYS A 60 -22.70 -0.52 9.70
C LYS A 60 -21.36 -0.22 9.03
N ALA A 61 -20.96 1.04 8.90
CA ALA A 61 -19.64 1.41 8.38
C ALA A 61 -18.51 0.80 9.25
N ARG A 62 -18.62 0.92 10.58
CA ARG A 62 -17.67 0.33 11.54
C ARG A 62 -17.63 -1.20 11.47
N TRP A 63 -18.80 -1.84 11.38
CA TRP A 63 -18.87 -3.30 11.22
C TRP A 63 -18.31 -3.77 9.87
N SER A 64 -18.52 -3.01 8.80
CA SER A 64 -17.96 -3.29 7.48
C SER A 64 -16.42 -3.30 7.53
N LEU A 65 -15.82 -2.31 8.19
CA LEU A 65 -14.37 -2.26 8.42
C LEU A 65 -13.88 -3.45 9.25
N ALA A 66 -14.54 -3.72 10.39
CA ALA A 66 -14.14 -4.82 11.27
C ALA A 66 -14.23 -6.18 10.55
N LEU A 67 -15.32 -6.42 9.82
CA LEU A 67 -15.52 -7.65 9.05
C LEU A 67 -14.49 -7.77 7.91
N SER A 68 -14.17 -6.67 7.23
CA SER A 68 -13.13 -6.65 6.20
C SER A 68 -11.76 -7.01 6.76
N GLY A 69 -11.42 -6.51 7.96
CA GLY A 69 -10.19 -6.88 8.66
C GLY A 69 -10.13 -8.37 9.01
N VAL A 70 -11.19 -8.91 9.61
CA VAL A 70 -11.27 -10.34 9.96
C VAL A 70 -11.22 -11.24 8.71
N ALA A 71 -11.97 -10.88 7.67
CA ALA A 71 -11.96 -11.60 6.40
C ALA A 71 -10.57 -11.59 5.76
N SER A 72 -9.85 -10.45 5.83
CA SER A 72 -8.48 -10.33 5.30
C SER A 72 -7.50 -11.26 6.02
N LEU A 73 -7.64 -11.44 7.35
CA LEU A 73 -6.83 -12.40 8.11
C LEU A 73 -7.09 -13.84 7.64
N PHE A 74 -8.36 -14.20 7.43
CA PHE A 74 -8.72 -15.53 6.95
C PHE A 74 -8.23 -15.79 5.53
N ILE A 75 -8.41 -14.83 4.62
CA ILE A 75 -7.91 -14.90 3.24
C ILE A 75 -6.38 -15.00 3.24
N GLY A 76 -5.70 -14.17 4.04
CA GLY A 76 -4.25 -14.22 4.18
C GLY A 76 -3.75 -15.58 4.69
N ALA A 77 -4.41 -16.15 5.70
CA ALA A 77 -4.10 -17.48 6.21
C ALA A 77 -4.30 -18.58 5.15
N LEU A 78 -5.37 -18.49 4.34
CA LEU A 78 -5.60 -19.41 3.23
C LEU A 78 -4.49 -19.32 2.17
N PHE A 79 -4.10 -18.11 1.75
CA PHE A 79 -3.01 -17.94 0.78
C PHE A 79 -1.67 -18.45 1.32
N LEU A 80 -1.37 -18.22 2.60
CA LEU A 80 -0.19 -18.78 3.25
C LEU A 80 -0.24 -20.32 3.26
N PHE A 81 -1.38 -20.90 3.63
CA PHE A 81 -1.58 -22.35 3.63
C PHE A 81 -1.39 -22.95 2.23
N ILE A 82 -1.95 -22.31 1.20
CA ILE A 82 -1.76 -22.71 -0.21
C ILE A 82 -0.27 -22.61 -0.58
N GLY A 83 0.42 -21.54 -0.19
CA GLY A 83 1.86 -21.36 -0.45
C GLY A 83 2.72 -22.45 0.19
N VAL A 84 2.45 -22.81 1.45
CA VAL A 84 3.13 -23.92 2.14
C VAL A 84 2.85 -25.25 1.44
N SER A 85 1.58 -25.49 1.08
CA SER A 85 1.15 -26.72 0.41
C SER A 85 1.82 -26.88 -0.96
N LEU A 86 1.88 -25.81 -1.76
CA LEU A 86 2.58 -25.78 -3.04
C LEU A 86 4.09 -26.03 -2.87
N TYR A 87 4.70 -25.42 -1.85
CA TYR A 87 6.11 -25.66 -1.56
C TYR A 87 6.40 -27.13 -1.23
N ALA A 88 5.53 -27.77 -0.42
CA ALA A 88 5.63 -29.19 -0.13
C ALA A 88 5.42 -30.05 -1.39
N TYR A 89 4.47 -29.67 -2.25
CA TYR A 89 4.16 -30.37 -3.50
C TYR A 89 5.33 -30.33 -4.49
N VAL A 90 5.97 -29.17 -4.66
CA VAL A 90 7.12 -29.00 -5.56
C VAL A 90 8.33 -29.84 -5.14
N GLN A 91 8.49 -30.12 -3.85
CA GLN A 91 9.57 -30.99 -3.37
C GLN A 91 9.39 -32.45 -3.80
N THR A 92 8.15 -32.91 -4.03
CA THR A 92 7.87 -34.27 -4.53
C THR A 92 7.66 -34.32 -6.04
N HIS A 93 7.35 -33.19 -6.67
CA HIS A 93 7.11 -33.03 -8.11
C HIS A 93 7.95 -31.88 -8.69
N PRO A 94 9.28 -32.06 -8.82
CA PRO A 94 10.18 -31.01 -9.30
C PRO A 94 9.95 -30.64 -10.77
N ASP A 95 9.27 -31.48 -11.54
CA ASP A 95 8.84 -31.24 -12.91
C ASP A 95 7.90 -30.02 -13.04
N LEU A 96 7.14 -29.69 -11.98
CA LEU A 96 6.25 -28.53 -11.97
C LEU A 96 7.01 -27.20 -12.15
N ILE A 97 8.23 -27.11 -11.62
CA ILE A 97 9.07 -25.91 -11.69
C ILE A 97 10.18 -26.01 -12.73
N ALA A 98 10.23 -27.12 -13.48
CA ALA A 98 11.25 -27.30 -14.50
C ALA A 98 11.19 -26.17 -15.55
N GLY A 99 12.35 -25.53 -15.77
CA GLY A 99 12.51 -24.41 -16.70
C GLY A 99 11.98 -23.06 -16.21
N MET A 100 11.60 -22.93 -14.93
CA MET A 100 11.12 -21.67 -14.36
C MET A 100 12.23 -20.96 -13.60
N THR A 101 12.37 -19.66 -13.86
CA THR A 101 13.22 -18.75 -13.09
C THR A 101 12.44 -18.03 -11.99
N ASP A 102 11.14 -17.81 -12.20
CA ASP A 102 10.32 -16.95 -11.33
C ASP A 102 9.31 -17.74 -10.50
N ASN A 103 9.27 -17.41 -9.21
CA ASN A 103 8.37 -18.03 -8.25
C ASN A 103 6.90 -17.59 -8.44
N ASP A 104 6.66 -16.44 -9.07
CA ASP A 104 5.32 -15.86 -9.24
C ASP A 104 4.42 -16.70 -10.16
N HIS A 105 5.01 -17.51 -11.02
CA HIS A 105 4.28 -18.36 -11.97
C HIS A 105 3.96 -19.76 -11.44
N ILE A 106 4.44 -20.14 -10.25
CA ILE A 106 4.23 -21.49 -9.67
C ILE A 106 2.74 -21.76 -9.44
N PHE A 107 2.02 -20.83 -8.81
CA PHE A 107 0.60 -21.00 -8.52
C PHE A 107 -0.27 -21.04 -9.79
N PRO A 108 -0.12 -20.13 -10.77
CA PRO A 108 -0.79 -20.25 -12.07
C PRO A 108 -0.51 -21.57 -12.78
N ARG A 109 0.76 -22.02 -12.81
CA ARG A 109 1.12 -23.29 -13.48
C ARG A 109 0.48 -24.49 -12.80
N PHE A 110 0.40 -24.51 -11.47
CA PHE A 110 -0.30 -25.55 -10.72
C PHE A 110 -1.79 -25.61 -11.08
N ILE A 111 -2.47 -24.46 -11.13
CA ILE A 111 -3.89 -24.38 -11.54
C ILE A 111 -4.08 -24.94 -12.96
N LEU A 112 -3.19 -24.62 -13.89
CA LEU A 112 -3.34 -25.00 -15.28
C LEU A 112 -3.08 -26.49 -15.55
N THR A 113 -2.15 -27.09 -14.80
CA THR A 113 -1.61 -28.43 -15.08
C THR A 113 -2.13 -29.53 -14.15
N GLN A 114 -2.39 -29.22 -12.88
CA GLN A 114 -2.71 -30.22 -11.86
C GLN A 114 -4.18 -30.24 -11.44
N MET A 115 -4.95 -29.17 -11.73
CA MET A 115 -6.36 -29.09 -11.33
C MET A 115 -7.29 -29.80 -12.33
N PRO A 116 -8.34 -30.48 -11.83
CA PRO A 116 -9.32 -31.12 -12.69
C PRO A 116 -10.09 -30.07 -13.53
N PRO A 117 -10.63 -30.49 -14.70
CA PRO A 117 -11.53 -29.66 -15.48
C PRO A 117 -12.75 -29.26 -14.62
N GLY A 118 -13.27 -28.05 -14.84
CA GLY A 118 -14.26 -27.44 -13.95
C GLY A 118 -13.62 -26.59 -12.85
N LEU A 119 -12.88 -27.20 -11.92
CA LEU A 119 -12.23 -26.45 -10.82
C LEU A 119 -11.17 -25.48 -11.36
N ARG A 120 -10.39 -25.90 -12.36
CA ARG A 120 -9.46 -25.01 -13.07
C ARG A 120 -10.16 -23.78 -13.63
N GLY A 121 -11.32 -23.96 -14.28
CA GLY A 121 -12.10 -22.87 -14.86
C GLY A 121 -12.64 -21.92 -13.79
N LEU A 122 -13.16 -22.48 -12.69
CA LEU A 122 -13.65 -21.71 -11.55
C LEU A 122 -12.54 -20.86 -10.91
N LEU A 123 -11.35 -21.44 -10.71
CA LEU A 123 -10.21 -20.73 -10.11
C LEU A 123 -9.70 -19.61 -11.02
N LEU A 124 -9.58 -19.87 -12.33
CA LEU A 124 -9.19 -18.83 -13.29
C LEU A 124 -10.21 -17.69 -13.34
N ALA A 125 -11.51 -18.02 -13.32
CA ALA A 125 -12.57 -17.01 -13.25
C ALA A 125 -12.53 -16.22 -11.94
N ALA A 126 -12.28 -16.87 -10.80
CA ALA A 126 -12.15 -16.21 -9.51
C ALA A 126 -10.94 -15.25 -9.46
N VAL A 127 -9.78 -15.68 -9.98
CA VAL A 127 -8.59 -14.83 -10.08
C VAL A 127 -8.83 -13.63 -11.00
N ALA A 128 -9.43 -13.86 -12.17
CA ALA A 128 -9.79 -12.79 -13.09
C ALA A 128 -10.77 -11.80 -12.44
N SER A 129 -11.82 -12.30 -11.77
CA SER A 129 -12.80 -11.48 -11.06
C SER A 129 -12.17 -10.66 -9.93
N ALA A 130 -11.23 -11.24 -9.18
CA ALA A 130 -10.52 -10.54 -8.12
C ALA A 130 -9.64 -9.40 -8.68
N ALA A 131 -8.93 -9.65 -9.78
CA ALA A 131 -8.11 -8.65 -10.46
C ALA A 131 -8.95 -7.52 -11.09
N MET A 132 -10.12 -7.86 -11.64
CA MET A 132 -11.07 -6.88 -12.17
C MET A 132 -11.63 -6.00 -11.05
N GLY A 133 -12.00 -6.60 -9.91
CA GLY A 133 -12.53 -5.85 -8.77
C GLY A 133 -11.55 -4.83 -8.19
N SER A 134 -10.26 -5.17 -8.07
CA SER A 134 -9.25 -4.21 -7.59
C SER A 134 -8.96 -3.10 -8.61
N SER A 135 -8.94 -3.45 -9.90
CA SER A 135 -8.72 -2.49 -10.99
C SER A 135 -9.87 -1.49 -11.11
N ASP A 136 -11.11 -1.96 -10.99
CA ASP A 136 -12.33 -1.12 -11.04
C ASP A 136 -12.36 -0.12 -9.87
N SER A 137 -12.14 -0.60 -8.64
CA SER A 137 -12.04 0.26 -7.46
C SER A 137 -10.94 1.33 -7.59
N ALA A 138 -9.76 0.97 -8.10
CA ALA A 138 -8.67 1.90 -8.31
C ALA A 138 -9.01 2.97 -9.37
N LEU A 139 -9.59 2.57 -10.51
CA LEU A 139 -10.01 3.48 -11.57
C LEU A 139 -11.13 4.41 -11.13
N ALA A 140 -12.13 3.90 -10.41
CA ALA A 140 -13.23 4.69 -9.89
C ALA A 140 -12.74 5.74 -8.86
N SER A 141 -11.83 5.33 -7.98
CA SER A 141 -11.22 6.21 -6.98
C SER A 141 -10.41 7.33 -7.63
N LEU A 142 -9.54 6.99 -8.58
CA LEU A 142 -8.73 7.97 -9.33
C LEU A 142 -9.61 8.92 -10.12
N THR A 143 -10.62 8.39 -10.82
CA THR A 143 -11.56 9.20 -11.61
C THR A 143 -12.32 10.18 -10.71
N THR A 144 -12.77 9.73 -9.54
CA THR A 144 -13.51 10.58 -8.61
C THR A 144 -12.61 11.66 -8.02
N ALA A 145 -11.43 11.29 -7.51
CA ALA A 145 -10.48 12.25 -6.96
C ALA A 145 -10.10 13.29 -8.02
N PHE A 146 -9.79 12.88 -9.24
CA PHE A 146 -9.48 13.82 -10.31
C PHE A 146 -10.68 14.70 -10.69
N THR A 147 -11.89 14.14 -10.80
CA THR A 147 -13.05 14.91 -11.24
C THR A 147 -13.50 15.92 -10.18
N VAL A 148 -13.59 15.50 -8.92
CA VAL A 148 -14.13 16.31 -7.82
C VAL A 148 -13.08 17.26 -7.26
N ASP A 149 -11.83 16.81 -7.12
CA ASP A 149 -10.79 17.59 -6.45
C ASP A 149 -10.00 18.47 -7.42
N PHE A 150 -9.92 18.10 -8.70
CA PHE A 150 -9.15 18.84 -9.71
C PHE A 150 -10.02 19.43 -10.84
N TYR A 151 -10.83 18.63 -11.53
CA TYR A 151 -11.57 19.13 -12.68
C TYR A 151 -12.66 20.15 -12.29
N ARG A 152 -13.51 19.80 -11.31
CA ARG A 152 -14.61 20.66 -10.85
C ARG A 152 -14.11 22.02 -10.31
N PRO A 153 -13.11 22.10 -9.40
CA PRO A 153 -12.74 23.38 -8.80
C PRO A 153 -11.94 24.29 -9.75
N TYR A 154 -11.27 23.74 -10.77
CA TYR A 154 -10.40 24.52 -11.64
C TYR A 154 -10.97 24.79 -13.03
N PHE A 155 -11.78 23.87 -13.58
CA PHE A 155 -12.24 23.94 -14.98
C PHE A 155 -13.76 23.98 -15.12
N ALA A 156 -14.52 23.54 -14.11
CA ALA A 156 -15.96 23.29 -14.22
C ALA A 156 -16.72 23.79 -12.97
N LYS A 157 -16.38 24.99 -12.46
CA LYS A 157 -16.97 25.54 -11.22
C LYS A 157 -18.48 25.75 -11.33
N ASP A 158 -18.95 26.23 -12.48
CA ASP A 158 -20.35 26.59 -12.74
C ASP A 158 -21.06 25.57 -13.65
N ASP A 159 -20.42 24.44 -13.93
CA ASP A 159 -20.98 23.39 -14.78
C ASP A 159 -22.11 22.64 -14.06
N SER A 160 -23.11 22.22 -14.84
CA SER A 160 -24.16 21.34 -14.33
C SER A 160 -23.61 19.98 -13.90
N GLU A 161 -24.22 19.36 -12.89
CA GLU A 161 -23.86 17.99 -12.44
C GLU A 161 -23.89 16.98 -13.59
N ALA A 162 -24.81 17.14 -14.56
CA ALA A 162 -24.87 16.29 -15.74
C ALA A 162 -23.64 16.43 -16.66
N SER A 163 -23.06 17.63 -16.75
CA SER A 163 -21.80 17.88 -17.47
C SER A 163 -20.63 17.19 -16.76
N ILE A 164 -20.55 17.36 -15.43
CA ILE A 164 -19.49 16.77 -14.60
C ILE A 164 -19.52 15.24 -14.68
N VAL A 165 -20.70 14.61 -14.63
CA VAL A 165 -20.84 13.16 -14.77
C VAL A 165 -20.40 12.68 -16.16
N LYS A 166 -20.70 13.43 -17.23
CA LYS A 166 -20.20 13.10 -18.58
C LYS A 166 -18.67 13.20 -18.65
N ALA A 167 -18.08 14.25 -18.08
CA ALA A 167 -16.63 14.41 -18.00
C ALA A 167 -15.97 13.27 -17.21
N SER A 168 -16.54 12.89 -16.06
CA SER A 168 -16.08 11.74 -15.25
C SER A 168 -16.04 10.45 -16.06
N LYS A 169 -17.07 10.15 -16.87
CA LYS A 169 -17.07 8.97 -17.75
C LYS A 169 -15.96 9.01 -18.81
N ILE A 170 -15.64 10.19 -19.34
CA ILE A 170 -14.52 10.35 -20.28
C ILE A 170 -13.20 10.10 -19.55
N PHE A 171 -13.00 10.70 -18.37
CA PHE A 171 -11.80 10.48 -17.57
C PHE A 171 -11.62 9.02 -17.16
N PHE A 172 -12.71 8.32 -16.84
CA PHE A 172 -12.67 6.88 -16.55
C PHE A 172 -12.08 6.07 -17.71
N VAL A 173 -12.53 6.34 -18.95
CA VAL A 173 -12.00 5.67 -20.15
C VAL A 173 -10.54 6.06 -20.39
N VAL A 174 -10.19 7.35 -20.25
CA VAL A 174 -8.81 7.84 -20.44
C VAL A 174 -7.86 7.19 -19.43
N PHE A 175 -8.22 7.17 -18.15
CA PHE A 175 -7.41 6.51 -17.11
C PHE A 175 -7.35 5.00 -17.31
N GLY A 176 -8.42 4.36 -17.79
CA GLY A 176 -8.41 2.94 -18.15
C GLY A 176 -7.39 2.64 -19.26
N VAL A 177 -7.35 3.44 -20.32
CA VAL A 177 -6.34 3.30 -21.39
C VAL A 177 -4.92 3.52 -20.84
N LEU A 178 -4.72 4.55 -20.01
CA LEU A 178 -3.43 4.81 -19.37
C LEU A 178 -2.99 3.66 -18.46
N PHE A 179 -3.91 3.03 -17.72
CA PHE A 179 -3.67 1.84 -16.90
C PHE A 179 -3.17 0.68 -17.76
N VAL A 180 -3.81 0.42 -18.90
CA VAL A 180 -3.38 -0.64 -19.84
C VAL A 180 -1.99 -0.35 -20.40
N VAL A 181 -1.72 0.89 -20.82
CA VAL A 181 -0.40 1.29 -21.31
C VAL A 181 0.67 1.09 -20.23
N PHE A 182 0.39 1.53 -19.00
CA PHE A 182 1.33 1.36 -17.88
C PHE A 182 1.56 -0.11 -17.54
N ALA A 183 0.52 -0.94 -17.55
CA ALA A 183 0.65 -2.38 -17.34
C ALA A 183 1.53 -3.06 -18.40
N LEU A 184 1.43 -2.63 -19.67
CA LEU A 184 2.29 -3.14 -20.75
C LEU A 184 3.75 -2.72 -20.57
N LEU A 185 4.00 -1.49 -20.11
CA LEU A 185 5.36 -0.98 -19.85
C LEU A 185 6.03 -1.70 -18.67
N MET A 186 5.26 -2.09 -17.66
CA MET A 186 5.77 -2.72 -16.43
C MET A 186 5.91 -4.24 -16.51
N ARG A 187 5.59 -4.86 -17.66
CA ARG A 187 5.58 -6.33 -17.83
C ARG A 187 6.94 -6.99 -17.59
N SER A 188 8.04 -6.27 -17.81
CA SER A 188 9.41 -6.81 -17.65
C SER A 188 10.02 -6.54 -16.28
N LEU A 189 9.27 -5.98 -15.33
CA LEU A 189 9.77 -5.73 -13.98
C LEU A 189 9.53 -6.95 -13.10
N ASP A 190 10.61 -7.44 -12.49
CA ASP A 190 10.53 -8.48 -11.48
C ASP A 190 10.13 -7.91 -10.11
N ASN A 191 9.59 -8.77 -9.23
CA ASN A 191 9.25 -8.42 -7.84
C ASN A 191 8.21 -7.28 -7.72
N LEU A 192 7.20 -7.26 -8.59
CA LEU A 192 6.13 -6.24 -8.62
C LEU A 192 5.45 -6.02 -7.27
N LEU A 193 5.26 -7.08 -6.46
CA LEU A 193 4.68 -6.98 -5.13
C LEU A 193 5.47 -6.05 -4.21
N TRP A 194 6.80 -6.23 -4.17
CA TRP A 194 7.67 -5.41 -3.31
C TRP A 194 7.79 -3.98 -3.83
N LEU A 195 7.82 -3.81 -5.16
CA LEU A 195 7.78 -2.50 -5.79
C LEU A 195 6.50 -1.75 -5.42
N ALA A 196 5.34 -2.41 -5.50
CA ALA A 196 4.05 -1.82 -5.14
C ALA A 196 4.01 -1.36 -3.67
N PHE A 197 4.43 -2.20 -2.73
CA PHE A 197 4.48 -1.81 -1.32
C PHE A 197 5.42 -0.62 -1.08
N ARG A 198 6.54 -0.56 -1.79
CA ARG A 198 7.49 0.54 -1.68
C ARG A 198 6.92 1.86 -2.21
N MET A 199 6.21 1.82 -3.33
CA MET A 199 5.55 3.00 -3.92
C MET A 199 4.51 3.59 -2.97
N VAL A 200 3.67 2.72 -2.40
CA VAL A 200 2.65 3.08 -1.42
C VAL A 200 3.29 3.65 -0.14
N ALA A 201 4.43 3.11 0.29
CA ALA A 201 5.10 3.56 1.49
C ALA A 201 5.54 5.04 1.46
N PHE A 202 5.82 5.59 0.28
CA PHE A 202 6.25 6.98 0.13
C PHE A 202 5.12 7.99 0.37
N THR A 203 3.89 7.64 -0.01
CA THR A 203 2.72 8.55 0.00
C THR A 203 1.83 8.35 1.22
N TYR A 204 1.69 7.12 1.71
CA TYR A 204 0.81 6.79 2.83
C TYR A 204 1.20 7.44 4.14
N GLY A 205 2.51 7.59 4.41
CA GLY A 205 2.98 8.22 5.64
C GLY A 205 2.48 9.67 5.78
N PRO A 206 2.81 10.57 4.83
CA PRO A 206 2.38 11.96 4.90
C PRO A 206 0.85 12.15 4.85
N LEU A 207 0.14 11.31 4.09
CA LEU A 207 -1.33 11.32 4.06
C LEU A 207 -1.92 10.97 5.43
N LEU A 208 -1.46 9.87 6.03
CA LEU A 208 -1.90 9.44 7.36
C LEU A 208 -1.60 10.50 8.40
N GLY A 209 -0.39 11.06 8.40
CA GLY A 209 0.00 12.13 9.32
C GLY A 209 -0.92 13.36 9.23
N THR A 210 -1.37 13.72 8.02
CA THR A 210 -2.31 14.82 7.81
C THR A 210 -3.69 14.51 8.38
N VAL A 211 -4.21 13.31 8.12
CA VAL A 211 -5.51 12.87 8.66
C VAL A 211 -5.46 12.78 10.19
N LEU A 212 -4.36 12.30 10.77
CA LEU A 212 -4.18 12.26 12.23
C LEU A 212 -4.20 13.67 12.85
N VAL A 213 -3.52 14.65 12.25
CA VAL A 213 -3.59 16.05 12.71
C VAL A 213 -5.01 16.57 12.60
N ALA A 214 -5.68 16.35 11.46
CA ALA A 214 -7.02 16.86 11.22
C ALA A 214 -8.09 16.25 12.14
N THR A 215 -7.87 15.02 12.63
CA THR A 215 -8.86 14.27 13.44
C THR A 215 -8.56 14.27 14.93
N LEU A 216 -7.29 14.33 15.34
CA LEU A 216 -6.88 14.20 16.76
C LEU A 216 -6.44 15.53 17.38
N THR A 217 -6.33 16.61 16.61
CA THR A 217 -5.82 17.90 17.10
C THR A 217 -6.64 19.08 16.59
N ASP A 218 -6.73 20.13 17.40
CA ASP A 218 -7.37 21.41 17.03
C ASP A 218 -6.35 22.45 16.53
N TRP A 219 -5.22 22.00 15.97
CA TRP A 219 -4.15 22.91 15.55
C TRP A 219 -4.57 23.70 14.32
N LYS A 220 -4.56 25.03 14.45
CA LYS A 220 -4.77 25.94 13.32
C LYS A 220 -3.49 26.02 12.49
N VAL A 221 -3.51 25.35 11.34
CA VAL A 221 -2.43 25.36 10.35
C VAL A 221 -3.03 25.64 8.98
N SER A 222 -2.43 26.57 8.23
CA SER A 222 -2.86 26.84 6.85
C SER A 222 -2.70 25.62 5.95
N GLY A 223 -3.71 25.32 5.13
CA GLY A 223 -3.68 24.18 4.20
C GLY A 223 -2.47 24.18 3.24
N ARG A 224 -1.96 25.37 2.87
CA ARG A 224 -0.73 25.48 2.04
C ARG A 224 0.51 24.96 2.79
N LYS A 225 0.60 25.21 4.09
CA LYS A 225 1.72 24.72 4.93
C LYS A 225 1.66 23.20 5.06
N VAL A 226 0.46 22.65 5.29
CA VAL A 226 0.24 21.19 5.35
C VAL A 226 0.61 20.53 4.03
N LEU A 227 0.14 21.06 2.90
CA LEU A 227 0.49 20.56 1.57
C LEU A 227 2.00 20.61 1.31
N ALA A 228 2.66 21.73 1.64
CA ALA A 228 4.11 21.85 1.52
C ALA A 228 4.85 20.81 2.37
N LEU A 229 4.36 20.55 3.59
CA LEU A 229 4.90 19.51 4.48
C LEU A 229 4.76 18.12 3.86
N MET A 230 3.57 17.80 3.32
CA MET A 230 3.28 16.51 2.69
C MET A 230 4.18 16.27 1.48
N LEU A 231 4.29 17.27 0.60
CA LEU A 231 5.14 17.20 -0.60
C LEU A 231 6.61 17.09 -0.21
N SER A 232 7.06 17.84 0.80
CA SER A 232 8.44 17.79 1.29
C SER A 232 8.79 16.43 1.89
N CYS A 233 7.90 15.84 2.69
CA CYS A 233 8.09 14.50 3.25
C CYS A 233 8.12 13.44 2.16
N THR A 234 7.21 13.51 1.19
CA THR A 234 7.16 12.58 0.05
C THR A 234 8.41 12.70 -0.83
N ALA A 235 8.85 13.93 -1.13
CA ALA A 235 10.05 14.18 -1.90
C ALA A 235 11.30 13.66 -1.19
N LEU A 236 11.39 13.84 0.14
CA LEU A 236 12.50 13.32 0.94
C LEU A 236 12.55 11.79 0.89
N THR A 237 11.43 11.11 1.18
CA THR A 237 11.38 9.64 1.19
C THR A 237 11.61 9.05 -0.21
N LEU A 238 11.10 9.70 -1.26
CA LEU A 238 11.36 9.33 -2.64
C LEU A 238 12.84 9.49 -3.00
N THR A 239 13.46 10.62 -2.63
CA THR A 239 14.88 10.88 -2.90
C THR A 239 15.74 9.83 -2.22
N LEU A 240 15.46 9.49 -0.96
CA LEU A 240 16.14 8.40 -0.24
C LEU A 240 15.97 7.05 -0.95
N GLY A 241 14.79 6.80 -1.53
CA GLY A 241 14.55 5.61 -2.34
C GLY A 241 15.38 5.58 -3.61
N VAL A 242 15.43 6.70 -4.35
CA VAL A 242 16.16 6.81 -5.63
C VAL A 242 17.67 6.76 -5.41
N THR A 243 18.20 7.45 -4.40
CA THR A 243 19.64 7.44 -4.11
C THR A 243 20.11 6.05 -3.72
N ALA A 244 19.33 5.32 -2.94
CA ALA A 244 19.66 3.94 -2.58
C ALA A 244 19.59 3.00 -3.78
N TRP A 245 18.57 3.12 -4.64
CA TRP A 245 18.52 2.37 -5.88
C TRP A 245 19.75 2.64 -6.75
N TRP A 246 20.08 3.92 -6.96
CA TRP A 246 21.24 4.35 -7.74
C TRP A 246 22.55 3.76 -7.20
N GLN A 247 22.77 3.81 -5.88
CA GLN A 247 23.94 3.25 -5.22
C GLN A 247 24.03 1.73 -5.41
N THR A 248 22.91 1.00 -5.29
CA THR A 248 22.90 -0.45 -5.53
C THR A 248 23.23 -0.82 -6.97
N THR A 249 22.80 -0.02 -7.95
CA THR A 249 23.03 -0.31 -9.37
C THR A 249 24.45 0.04 -9.82
N HIS A 250 25.07 1.07 -9.24
CA HIS A 250 26.40 1.56 -9.66
C HIS A 250 27.56 1.05 -8.79
N GLY A 251 27.31 0.05 -7.93
CA GLY A 251 28.38 -0.62 -7.17
C GLY A 251 29.12 0.28 -6.19
N ALA A 252 28.49 1.37 -5.72
CA ALA A 252 29.05 2.17 -4.65
C ALA A 252 29.09 1.34 -3.36
N GLU A 253 30.14 1.51 -2.55
CA GLU A 253 30.28 0.87 -1.23
C GLU A 253 28.95 0.93 -0.47
N PRO A 254 28.47 -0.18 0.14
CA PRO A 254 27.26 -0.17 0.95
C PRO A 254 27.46 0.72 2.18
N GLY A 255 27.17 2.01 2.03
CA GLY A 255 27.10 2.96 3.11
C GLY A 255 25.82 2.78 3.94
N LEU A 256 25.72 3.56 5.02
CA LEU A 256 24.54 3.60 5.90
C LEU A 256 23.23 3.64 5.11
N TRP A 257 23.18 4.41 4.02
CA TRP A 257 21.99 4.69 3.22
C TRP A 257 21.45 3.51 2.41
N THR A 258 22.32 2.67 1.87
CA THR A 258 21.94 1.49 1.08
C THR A 258 21.36 0.38 1.96
N GLU A 259 21.96 0.17 3.13
CA GLU A 259 21.43 -0.76 4.14
C GLU A 259 20.17 -0.21 4.82
N LEU A 260 20.09 1.13 5.02
CA LEU A 260 18.87 1.79 5.48
C LEU A 260 17.72 1.56 4.49
N HIS A 261 18.00 1.59 3.19
CA HIS A 261 16.94 1.46 2.20
C HIS A 261 16.43 0.02 2.03
N LYS A 262 17.34 -0.96 1.90
CA LYS A 262 16.98 -2.38 1.75
C LYS A 262 16.11 -2.89 2.90
N THR A 263 16.37 -2.41 4.11
CA THR A 263 15.71 -2.88 5.34
C THR A 263 14.60 -1.95 5.82
N TYR A 264 14.70 -0.64 5.58
CA TYR A 264 13.87 0.38 6.25
C TYR A 264 12.99 1.21 5.32
N TRP A 265 12.74 0.81 4.07
CA TRP A 265 11.64 1.40 3.29
C TRP A 265 10.28 1.27 4.01
N ARG A 266 10.15 0.25 4.86
CA ARG A 266 9.02 0.07 5.78
C ARG A 266 8.88 1.25 6.77
N LEU A 267 9.98 1.89 7.15
CA LEU A 267 9.92 3.06 8.04
C LEU A 267 9.40 4.32 7.35
N TYR A 268 9.33 4.37 6.01
CA TYR A 268 8.89 5.58 5.31
C TYR A 268 7.46 5.98 5.66
N VAL A 269 6.56 5.00 5.82
CA VAL A 269 5.19 5.26 6.28
C VAL A 269 5.19 5.84 7.69
N ILE A 270 5.95 5.25 8.60
CA ILE A 270 6.04 5.69 10.00
C ILE A 270 6.63 7.09 10.09
N PHE A 271 7.72 7.33 9.35
CA PHE A 271 8.37 8.63 9.27
C PHE A 271 7.40 9.71 8.78
N GLY A 272 6.72 9.48 7.65
CA GLY A 272 5.75 10.46 7.13
C GLY A 272 4.58 10.69 8.10
N ALA A 273 4.10 9.63 8.74
CA ALA A 273 2.99 9.70 9.69
C ALA A 273 3.32 10.46 10.97
N LEU A 274 4.61 10.58 11.33
CA LEU A 274 5.08 11.34 12.49
C LEU A 274 5.64 12.72 12.13
N ALA A 275 6.34 12.85 11.00
CA ALA A 275 6.96 14.08 10.56
C ALA A 275 5.93 15.16 10.22
N VAL A 276 4.80 14.78 9.60
CA VAL A 276 3.73 15.73 9.27
C VAL A 276 3.07 16.31 10.53
N PRO A 277 2.62 15.51 11.51
CA PRO A 277 2.16 16.06 12.79
C PRO A 277 3.18 16.93 13.50
N LEU A 278 4.46 16.52 13.52
CA LEU A 278 5.51 17.30 14.15
C LEU A 278 5.68 18.67 13.48
N GLY A 279 5.72 18.73 12.15
CA GLY A 279 5.82 20.01 11.45
C GLY A 279 4.54 20.85 11.57
N CYS A 280 3.36 20.23 11.61
CA CYS A 280 2.11 20.93 11.92
C CYS A 280 2.14 21.54 13.33
N TRP A 281 2.65 20.80 14.31
CA TRP A 281 2.83 21.29 15.68
C TRP A 281 3.81 22.47 15.77
N LEU A 282 4.88 22.46 14.98
CA LEU A 282 5.84 23.57 14.91
C LEU A 282 5.26 24.80 14.21
N LEU A 283 4.46 24.60 13.15
CA LEU A 283 3.90 25.65 12.32
C LEU A 283 2.52 26.16 12.78
N ARG A 284 1.98 25.59 13.86
CA ARG A 284 0.67 25.96 14.42
C ARG A 284 0.68 27.41 14.90
N GLU A 285 -0.41 28.10 14.62
CA GLU A 285 -0.65 29.42 15.18
C GLU A 285 -0.87 29.27 16.69
N ARG A 286 0.10 29.71 17.49
CA ARG A 286 -0.08 29.83 18.94
C ARG A 286 -0.78 31.15 19.17
N GLY A 287 -2.06 31.10 19.57
CA GLY A 287 -2.80 32.31 19.92
C GLY A 287 -2.02 33.11 20.96
N GLU A 288 -1.96 34.42 20.77
CA GLU A 288 -1.42 35.35 21.75
C GLU A 288 -2.16 35.12 23.08
N THR A 289 -1.40 34.83 24.15
CA THR A 289 -1.92 34.98 25.52
C THR A 289 -2.46 36.39 25.65
N PRO A 290 -3.73 36.62 26.05
CA PRO A 290 -4.20 37.97 26.27
C PRO A 290 -3.30 38.61 27.34
N ALA A 291 -2.70 39.76 27.00
CA ALA A 291 -1.92 40.53 27.95
C ALA A 291 -2.78 40.72 29.22
N PRO A 292 -2.24 40.51 30.43
CA PRO A 292 -2.99 40.78 31.64
C PRO A 292 -3.43 42.24 31.58
N ALA A 293 -4.75 42.46 31.71
CA ALA A 293 -5.32 43.79 31.73
C ALA A 293 -4.55 44.61 32.78
N ALA A 294 -3.87 45.66 32.32
CA ALA A 294 -3.24 46.61 33.22
C ALA A 294 -4.35 47.21 34.10
N ALA A 295 -4.22 46.96 35.41
CA ALA A 295 -5.10 47.48 36.46
C ALA A 295 -4.89 48.98 36.67
#